data_AF-A0AAX0KYG0-F1
#
_entry.id   AF-A0AAX0KYG0-F1
#
_cell.length_a   1.000
_cell.length_b   1.000
_cell.length_c   1.000
_cell.angle_alpha   90.00
_cell.angle_beta   90.00
_cell.angle_gamma   90.00
#
_symmetry.space_group_name_H-M   'P 1'
#
loop_
_entity.id
_entity.type
_entity.pdbx_description
1 polymer ?
#
loop_
_entity_poly.entity_id
_entity_poly.type
_entity_poly.pdbx_seq_one_letter_code
_entity_poly.pdbx_strand_id
1 'polypeptide(L)'
;MADLLDEFFFDWFQVTMPNGEGKAHCTVGGPEEADAVRQAFDWAAENGLHPGRIMGGHNGYRAALPFSEGPENVDAVFRVNSGSTGGLMPNLMLTGGHGACARLAPALQEAFPGARLSRADAALDWSQEGLFDELLCMARLLSRGNPKLGGVRTIESDTGRTFYLGSRTSTVSLRVYEKDRERAAKGVIEEDEIDPDLIRIEWTFRPQSKSKAGMAALSPGEMIRTSVWARDFMSRAAAIMDVTERVERLNKQEVAREVAEKTLDGTVQHGV
;
A
#
# COMPACT_ATOMS: atom_id res chain seq x y z
N MET A 1 -11.67 -22.81 3.75
CA MET A 1 -10.57 -22.62 2.80
C MET A 1 -10.46 -21.10 2.62
N ALA A 2 -9.25 -20.53 2.61
CA ALA A 2 -9.07 -19.08 2.65
C ALA A 2 -9.29 -18.47 1.26
N ASP A 3 -9.96 -17.30 1.18
CA ASP A 3 -10.10 -16.57 -0.07
C ASP A 3 -8.70 -16.13 -0.54
N LEU A 4 -8.37 -16.26 -1.82
CA LEU A 4 -7.08 -15.82 -2.38
C LEU A 4 -6.74 -14.38 -2.00
N LEU A 5 -7.75 -13.52 -1.86
CA LEU A 5 -7.54 -12.13 -1.47
C LEU A 5 -7.11 -11.96 0.00
N ASP A 6 -7.31 -12.96 0.84
CA ASP A 6 -6.85 -12.97 2.24
C ASP A 6 -5.35 -13.30 2.36
N GLU A 7 -4.75 -13.86 1.30
CA GLU A 7 -3.30 -14.16 1.22
C GLU A 7 -2.46 -12.91 0.89
N PHE A 8 -3.10 -11.79 0.56
CA PHE A 8 -2.38 -10.54 0.29
C PHE A 8 -1.90 -9.89 1.58
N PHE A 9 -0.66 -9.42 1.57
CA PHE A 9 -0.05 -8.67 2.68
C PHE A 9 0.41 -7.28 2.24
N PHE A 10 0.64 -6.40 3.21
CA PHE A 10 1.23 -5.09 2.94
C PHE A 10 2.74 -5.21 2.70
N ASP A 11 3.21 -4.70 1.56
CA ASP A 11 4.65 -4.56 1.21
C ASP A 11 5.10 -3.08 1.26
N TRP A 12 4.15 -2.16 1.38
CA TRP A 12 4.37 -0.74 1.66
C TRP A 12 3.12 -0.15 2.29
N PHE A 13 3.26 0.70 3.30
CA PHE A 13 2.11 1.40 3.89
C PHE A 13 2.51 2.80 4.34
N GLN A 14 1.89 3.81 3.76
CA GLN A 14 2.24 5.21 3.99
C GLN A 14 0.99 6.06 4.19
N VAL A 15 0.89 6.68 5.35
CA VAL A 15 -0.28 7.45 5.79
C VAL A 15 0.12 8.82 6.33
N THR A 16 -0.75 9.81 6.16
CA THR A 16 -0.64 11.08 6.89
C THR A 16 -1.54 11.01 8.11
N MET A 17 -1.02 11.32 9.28
CA MET A 17 -1.80 11.32 10.52
C MET A 17 -2.98 12.31 10.42
N PRO A 18 -4.13 11.99 11.02
CA PRO A 18 -5.20 12.96 11.16
C PRO A 18 -4.86 13.93 12.28
N ASN A 19 -5.34 15.15 12.16
CA ASN A 19 -5.41 16.14 13.22
C ASN A 19 -6.62 15.85 14.12
N GLY A 20 -6.86 16.64 15.18
CA GLY A 20 -7.98 16.44 16.10
C GLY A 20 -9.38 16.53 15.46
N GLU A 21 -9.47 17.05 14.23
CA GLU A 21 -10.70 17.14 13.43
C GLU A 21 -10.75 16.11 12.29
N GLY A 22 -9.82 15.14 12.24
CA GLY A 22 -9.76 14.15 11.15
C GLY A 22 -9.13 14.66 9.84
N LYS A 23 -8.57 15.88 9.83
CA LYS A 23 -7.97 16.53 8.65
C LYS A 23 -6.46 16.25 8.57
N ALA A 24 -5.89 16.45 7.39
CA ALA A 24 -4.44 16.26 7.16
C ALA A 24 -3.59 17.49 7.51
N HIS A 25 -4.18 18.57 8.02
CA HIS A 25 -3.49 19.85 8.19
C HIS A 25 -3.61 20.36 9.61
N CYS A 26 -2.57 21.04 10.07
CA CYS A 26 -2.47 21.72 11.36
C CYS A 26 -1.84 23.11 11.17
N THR A 27 -1.82 23.89 12.24
CA THR A 27 -1.01 25.11 12.30
C THR A 27 0.47 24.73 12.27
N VAL A 28 1.23 25.29 11.32
CA VAL A 28 2.68 25.05 11.17
C VAL A 28 3.41 25.36 12.48
N GLY A 29 4.14 24.39 13.02
CA GLY A 29 4.86 24.54 14.30
C GLY A 29 3.96 24.64 15.52
N GLY A 30 2.66 24.32 15.38
CA GLY A 30 1.71 24.26 16.48
C GLY A 30 1.89 23.00 17.35
N PRO A 31 1.23 22.98 18.53
CA PRO A 31 1.33 21.85 19.46
C PRO A 31 0.79 20.55 18.85
N GLU A 32 -0.21 20.63 17.98
CA GLU A 32 -0.84 19.45 17.35
C GLU A 32 0.15 18.61 16.53
N GLU A 33 1.05 19.24 15.78
CA GLU A 33 2.11 18.53 15.05
C GLU A 33 3.07 17.84 16.02
N ALA A 34 3.49 18.55 17.06
CA ALA A 34 4.43 18.02 18.05
C ALA A 34 3.83 16.84 18.82
N ASP A 35 2.53 16.89 19.14
CA ASP A 35 1.80 15.83 19.83
C ASP A 35 1.68 14.58 18.95
N ALA A 36 1.37 14.77 17.66
CA ALA A 36 1.30 13.67 16.69
C ALA A 36 2.68 13.01 16.48
N VAL A 37 3.77 13.80 16.42
CA VAL A 37 5.13 13.25 16.35
C VAL A 37 5.47 12.42 17.59
N ARG A 38 5.10 12.89 18.79
CA ARG A 38 5.33 12.13 20.04
C ARG A 38 4.57 10.81 20.03
N GLN A 39 3.29 10.83 19.66
CA GLN A 39 2.49 9.59 19.54
C GLN A 39 3.10 8.60 18.54
N ALA A 40 3.61 9.08 17.41
CA ALA A 40 4.29 8.21 16.44
C ALA A 40 5.60 7.61 16.98
N PHE A 41 6.31 8.33 17.86
CA PHE A 41 7.52 7.83 18.51
C PHE A 41 7.21 6.82 19.60
N ASP A 42 6.19 7.10 20.42
CA ASP A 42 5.72 6.19 21.46
C ASP A 42 5.25 4.87 20.83
N TRP A 43 4.45 4.94 19.76
CA TRP A 43 4.05 3.76 18.99
C TRP A 43 5.25 2.97 18.43
N ALA A 44 6.25 3.67 17.89
CA ALA A 44 7.45 3.00 17.37
C ALA A 44 8.22 2.28 18.48
N ALA A 45 8.36 2.91 19.65
CA ALA A 45 9.03 2.31 20.81
C ALA A 45 8.26 1.10 21.36
N GLU A 46 6.94 1.19 21.46
CA GLU A 46 6.06 0.08 21.88
C GLU A 46 6.15 -1.12 20.93
N ASN A 47 6.43 -0.88 19.64
CA ASN A 47 6.63 -1.91 18.63
C ASN A 47 8.11 -2.35 18.49
N GLY A 48 8.96 -1.99 19.46
CA GLY A 48 10.36 -2.42 19.51
C GLY A 48 11.25 -1.80 18.43
N LEU A 49 10.85 -0.67 17.86
CA LEU A 49 11.61 0.01 16.82
C LEU A 49 12.59 1.02 17.42
N HIS A 50 13.80 1.04 16.87
CA HIS A 50 14.90 1.86 17.37
C HIS A 50 15.12 3.09 16.47
N PRO A 51 15.18 4.30 17.03
CA PRO A 51 15.38 5.51 16.24
C PRO A 51 16.81 5.57 15.67
N GLY A 52 16.91 5.91 14.40
CA GLY A 52 18.16 6.23 13.74
C GLY A 52 18.54 7.71 13.87
N ARG A 53 19.32 8.22 12.91
CA ARG A 53 19.70 9.63 12.85
C ARG A 53 18.66 10.43 12.08
N ILE A 54 18.35 11.63 12.57
CA ILE A 54 17.51 12.60 11.84
C ILE A 54 18.17 12.91 10.49
N MET A 55 17.34 12.89 9.45
CA MET A 55 17.73 13.13 8.07
C MET A 55 16.77 14.12 7.41
N GLY A 56 17.10 14.58 6.20
CA GLY A 56 16.22 15.45 5.42
C GLY A 56 14.89 14.77 5.12
N GLY A 57 13.80 15.51 5.27
CA GLY A 57 12.47 15.04 4.91
C GLY A 57 12.28 14.90 3.40
N HIS A 58 11.21 14.19 3.01
CA HIS A 58 10.77 14.06 1.62
C HIS A 58 9.36 14.64 1.45
N ASN A 59 8.88 14.82 0.21
CA ASN A 59 7.49 15.17 -0.09
C ASN A 59 6.95 16.42 0.65
N GLY A 60 7.80 17.43 0.86
CA GLY A 60 7.40 18.69 1.51
C GLY A 60 7.54 18.71 3.04
N TYR A 61 8.10 17.65 3.64
CA TYR A 61 8.53 17.62 5.05
C TYR A 61 9.98 18.07 5.17
N ARG A 62 10.30 18.78 6.26
CA ARG A 62 11.68 19.26 6.53
C ARG A 62 12.58 18.18 7.12
N ALA A 63 12.01 17.30 7.96
CA ALA A 63 12.76 16.29 8.67
C ALA A 63 12.14 14.91 8.50
N ALA A 64 12.98 13.89 8.62
CA ALA A 64 12.58 12.50 8.74
C ALA A 64 13.40 11.82 9.83
N LEU A 65 12.75 11.03 10.67
CA LEU A 65 13.39 10.12 11.61
C LEU A 65 13.12 8.67 11.17
N PRO A 66 14.12 7.93 10.68
CA PRO A 66 14.01 6.52 10.40
C PRO A 66 14.05 5.68 11.68
N PHE A 67 13.42 4.52 11.65
CA PHE A 67 13.46 3.52 12.71
C PHE A 67 13.71 2.13 12.12
N SER A 68 14.51 1.32 12.81
CA SER A 68 14.86 -0.07 12.44
C SER A 68 14.44 -1.06 13.53
N GLU A 69 14.39 -2.36 13.21
CA GLU A 69 13.97 -3.42 14.15
C GLU A 69 15.05 -3.77 15.20
N GLY A 70 16.21 -3.13 15.15
CA GLY A 70 17.29 -3.37 16.10
C GLY A 70 18.33 -2.25 16.07
N PRO A 71 19.06 -2.02 17.17
CA PRO A 71 20.03 -0.93 17.27
C PRO A 71 21.21 -1.09 16.30
N GLU A 72 21.50 -2.31 15.87
CA GLU A 72 22.56 -2.62 14.89
C GLU A 72 22.01 -2.72 13.45
N ASN A 73 20.69 -2.76 13.28
CA ASN A 73 20.07 -2.83 11.95
C ASN A 73 20.05 -1.43 11.32
N VAL A 74 20.66 -1.31 10.15
CA VAL A 74 20.75 -0.06 9.39
C VAL A 74 19.55 0.17 8.46
N ASP A 75 18.76 -0.87 8.19
CA ASP A 75 17.62 -0.81 7.30
C ASP A 75 16.38 -0.29 8.03
N ALA A 76 16.01 0.94 7.68
CA ALA A 76 14.86 1.60 8.26
C ALA A 76 13.55 0.97 7.72
N VAL A 77 12.79 0.33 8.61
CA VAL A 77 11.49 -0.26 8.29
C VAL A 77 10.34 0.72 8.48
N PHE A 78 10.51 1.71 9.37
CA PHE A 78 9.54 2.75 9.67
C PHE A 78 10.18 4.14 9.58
N ARG A 79 9.38 5.16 9.26
CA ARG A 79 9.84 6.55 9.19
C ARG A 79 8.73 7.51 9.57
N VAL A 80 9.07 8.50 10.38
CA VAL A 80 8.22 9.64 10.70
C VAL A 80 8.76 10.87 9.98
N ASN A 81 7.97 11.45 9.08
CA ASN A 81 8.30 12.71 8.39
C ASN A 81 7.49 13.86 9.00
N SER A 82 8.13 14.97 9.30
CA SER A 82 7.51 16.12 9.97
C SER A 82 8.12 17.47 9.55
N GLY A 83 7.54 18.56 10.04
CA GLY A 83 7.93 19.93 9.76
C GLY A 83 7.48 20.39 8.37
N SER A 84 6.22 20.13 8.00
CA SER A 84 5.70 20.56 6.69
C SER A 84 5.58 22.08 6.62
N THR A 85 6.07 22.70 5.53
CA THR A 85 5.89 24.14 5.30
C THR A 85 4.45 24.52 4.98
N GLY A 86 3.64 23.57 4.50
CA GLY A 86 2.22 23.77 4.18
C GLY A 86 1.28 23.38 5.32
N GLY A 87 1.81 23.05 6.50
CA GLY A 87 1.02 22.63 7.65
C GLY A 87 0.44 21.24 7.52
N LEU A 88 1.04 20.34 6.73
CA LEU A 88 0.64 18.93 6.74
C LEU A 88 1.01 18.27 8.08
N MET A 89 0.08 17.47 8.60
CA MET A 89 0.33 16.56 9.72
C MET A 89 1.47 15.57 9.39
N PRO A 90 2.13 14.97 10.40
CA PRO A 90 3.21 14.04 10.17
C PRO A 90 2.82 12.87 9.24
N ASN A 91 3.77 12.46 8.39
CA ASN A 91 3.61 11.31 7.51
C ASN A 91 4.39 10.11 8.04
N LEU A 92 3.67 9.01 8.23
CA LEU A 92 4.20 7.73 8.69
C LEU A 92 4.39 6.82 7.47
N MET A 93 5.52 6.12 7.42
CA MET A 93 5.87 5.27 6.29
C MET A 93 6.50 3.97 6.77
N LEU A 94 5.84 2.85 6.48
CA LEU A 94 6.35 1.49 6.59
C LEU A 94 6.81 1.00 5.21
N THR A 95 8.02 0.47 5.16
CA THR A 95 8.59 -0.16 3.95
C THR A 95 8.52 -1.68 4.09
N GLY A 96 8.60 -2.41 2.97
CA GLY A 96 8.52 -3.88 2.95
C GLY A 96 9.42 -4.54 3.98
N GLY A 97 10.68 -4.08 4.11
CA GLY A 97 11.56 -4.35 5.25
C GLY A 97 11.60 -5.83 5.67
N HIS A 98 11.78 -6.74 4.70
CA HIS A 98 11.77 -8.19 4.93
C HIS A 98 10.50 -8.73 5.64
N GLY A 99 9.34 -8.12 5.38
CA GLY A 99 8.05 -8.50 5.97
C GLY A 99 7.63 -7.63 7.15
N ALA A 100 8.44 -6.67 7.59
CA ALA A 100 8.09 -5.75 8.67
C ALA A 100 6.79 -4.99 8.39
N CYS A 101 6.55 -4.55 7.14
CA CYS A 101 5.30 -3.87 6.77
C CYS A 101 4.07 -4.75 7.02
N ALA A 102 4.12 -6.02 6.64
CA ALA A 102 3.01 -6.96 6.80
C ALA A 102 2.62 -7.13 8.27
N ARG A 103 3.60 -7.15 9.18
CA ARG A 103 3.36 -7.27 10.62
C ARG A 103 2.90 -5.96 11.27
N LEU A 104 3.51 -4.83 10.87
CA LEU A 104 3.35 -3.55 11.58
C LEU A 104 2.18 -2.70 11.05
N ALA A 105 1.79 -2.85 9.78
CA ALA A 105 0.73 -2.03 9.20
C ALA A 105 -0.63 -2.20 9.90
N PRO A 106 -1.10 -3.41 10.26
CA PRO A 106 -2.35 -3.57 11.03
C PRO A 106 -2.32 -2.85 12.38
N ALA A 107 -1.22 -2.97 13.13
CA ALA A 107 -1.04 -2.27 14.41
C ALA A 107 -1.00 -0.73 14.23
N LEU A 108 -0.45 -0.25 13.11
CA LEU A 108 -0.46 1.17 12.76
C LEU A 108 -1.88 1.67 12.41
N GLN A 109 -2.66 0.86 11.71
CA GLN A 109 -4.06 1.17 11.38
C GLN A 109 -4.91 1.29 12.65
N GLU A 110 -4.70 0.40 13.62
CA GLU A 110 -5.39 0.41 14.92
C GLU A 110 -5.00 1.63 15.77
N ALA A 111 -3.70 1.97 15.81
CA ALA A 111 -3.19 3.08 16.60
C ALA A 111 -3.61 4.45 16.07
N PHE A 112 -3.81 4.58 14.75
CA PHE A 112 -4.08 5.87 14.09
C PHE A 112 -5.35 5.83 13.22
N PRO A 113 -6.54 5.63 13.81
CA PRO A 113 -7.79 5.62 13.08
C PRO A 113 -8.02 6.98 12.40
N GLY A 114 -8.54 6.97 11.18
CA GLY A 114 -8.73 8.18 10.38
C GLY A 114 -7.47 8.70 9.69
N ALA A 115 -6.32 8.03 9.86
CA ALA A 115 -5.13 8.31 9.06
C ALA A 115 -5.41 8.22 7.56
N ARG A 116 -4.69 9.01 6.78
CA ARG A 116 -5.03 9.28 5.38
C ARG A 116 -4.02 8.63 4.46
N LEU A 117 -4.46 7.60 3.74
CA LEU A 117 -3.59 6.83 2.87
C LEU A 117 -2.96 7.69 1.78
N SER A 118 -1.64 7.61 1.68
CA SER A 118 -0.84 8.23 0.62
C SER A 118 -0.38 7.18 -0.39
N ARG A 119 0.06 6.02 0.12
CA ARG A 119 0.40 4.84 -0.67
C ARG A 119 0.22 3.57 0.15
N ALA A 120 -0.35 2.53 -0.43
CA ALA A 120 -0.21 1.16 0.05
C ALA A 120 0.19 0.24 -1.11
N ASP A 121 1.05 -0.74 -0.86
CA ASP A 121 1.32 -1.82 -1.79
C ASP A 121 0.79 -3.13 -1.18
N ALA A 122 -0.11 -3.81 -1.89
CA ALA A 122 -0.63 -5.13 -1.55
C ALA A 122 0.08 -6.18 -2.41
N ALA A 123 0.78 -7.11 -1.79
CA ALA A 123 1.58 -8.13 -2.44
C ALA A 123 1.03 -9.53 -2.20
N LEU A 124 1.20 -10.40 -3.20
CA LEU A 124 0.99 -11.83 -3.12
C LEU A 124 2.21 -12.50 -3.77
N ASP A 125 2.78 -13.47 -3.06
CA ASP A 125 3.86 -14.32 -3.56
C ASP A 125 3.28 -15.68 -3.93
N TRP A 126 3.59 -16.16 -5.13
CA TRP A 126 3.10 -17.44 -5.63
C TRP A 126 4.15 -18.12 -6.49
N SER A 127 4.44 -19.39 -6.17
CA SER A 127 5.39 -20.22 -6.92
C SER A 127 4.63 -21.16 -7.86
N GLN A 128 4.84 -20.99 -9.16
CA GLN A 128 4.22 -21.84 -10.18
C GLN A 128 4.96 -21.69 -11.52
N GLU A 129 5.33 -22.83 -12.12
CA GLU A 129 5.99 -22.88 -13.41
C GLU A 129 5.17 -22.15 -14.49
N GLY A 130 5.82 -21.30 -15.27
CA GLY A 130 5.21 -20.56 -16.38
C GLY A 130 4.27 -19.41 -15.98
N LEU A 131 4.01 -19.20 -14.68
CA LEU A 131 3.05 -18.22 -14.19
C LEU A 131 3.32 -16.79 -14.71
N PHE A 132 4.59 -16.38 -14.76
CA PHE A 132 4.96 -15.06 -15.26
C PHE A 132 4.48 -14.82 -16.70
N ASP A 133 4.70 -15.80 -17.58
CA ASP A 133 4.38 -15.70 -19.00
C ASP A 133 2.87 -15.72 -19.24
N GLU A 134 2.13 -16.53 -18.47
CA GLU A 134 0.67 -16.54 -18.51
C GLU A 134 0.05 -15.23 -18.03
N LEU A 135 0.53 -14.69 -16.90
CA LEU A 135 0.09 -13.39 -16.37
C LEU A 135 0.44 -12.25 -17.34
N LEU A 136 1.61 -12.29 -17.98
CA LEU A 136 2.02 -11.30 -18.98
C LEU A 136 1.13 -11.35 -20.23
N CYS A 137 0.82 -12.56 -20.72
CA CYS A 137 -0.11 -12.74 -21.83
C CYS A 137 -1.50 -12.17 -21.49
N MET A 138 -2.01 -12.51 -20.30
CA MET A 138 -3.29 -12.03 -19.80
C MET A 138 -3.30 -10.50 -19.62
N ALA A 139 -2.25 -9.91 -19.07
CA ALA A 139 -2.11 -8.45 -18.92
C ALA A 139 -2.15 -7.73 -20.28
N ARG A 140 -1.51 -8.30 -21.31
CA ARG A 140 -1.53 -7.75 -22.68
C ARG A 140 -2.94 -7.80 -23.29
N LEU A 141 -3.70 -8.87 -23.04
CA LEU A 141 -5.09 -8.98 -23.48
C LEU A 141 -6.00 -7.96 -22.77
N LEU A 142 -5.87 -7.82 -21.45
CA LEU A 142 -6.63 -6.81 -20.68
C LEU A 142 -6.33 -5.37 -21.13
N SER A 143 -5.05 -5.06 -21.35
CA SER A 143 -4.61 -3.76 -21.86
C SER A 143 -5.23 -3.42 -23.22
N ARG A 144 -5.27 -4.38 -24.15
CA ARG A 144 -5.92 -4.22 -25.47
C ARG A 144 -7.44 -3.99 -25.35
N GLY A 145 -8.08 -4.64 -24.38
CA GLY A 145 -9.52 -4.49 -24.11
C GLY A 145 -9.88 -3.23 -23.31
N ASN A 146 -8.92 -2.56 -22.69
CA ASN A 146 -9.16 -1.38 -21.85
C ASN A 146 -8.08 -0.30 -22.08
N PRO A 147 -8.31 0.64 -23.02
CA PRO A 147 -7.36 1.69 -23.35
C PRO A 147 -6.91 2.57 -22.18
N LYS A 148 -7.70 2.65 -21.10
CA LYS A 148 -7.37 3.45 -19.91
C LYS A 148 -6.20 2.87 -19.10
N LEU A 149 -5.87 1.59 -19.29
CA LEU A 149 -4.73 0.96 -18.62
C LEU A 149 -3.39 1.32 -19.28
N GLY A 150 -3.41 1.86 -20.50
CA GLY A 150 -2.22 2.00 -21.32
C GLY A 150 -1.66 0.64 -21.75
N GLY A 151 -0.46 0.65 -22.34
CA GLY A 151 0.26 -0.58 -22.73
C GLY A 151 0.96 -1.26 -21.55
N VAL A 152 1.16 -2.57 -21.64
CA VAL A 152 2.01 -3.32 -20.69
C VAL A 152 3.47 -2.96 -20.94
N ARG A 153 4.15 -2.43 -19.92
CA ARG A 153 5.60 -2.18 -19.97
C ARG A 153 6.32 -3.40 -19.40
N THR A 154 7.28 -3.95 -20.14
CA THR A 154 8.11 -5.09 -19.69
C THR A 154 9.56 -4.63 -19.53
N ILE A 155 10.24 -5.16 -18.53
CA ILE A 155 11.68 -5.04 -18.29
C ILE A 155 12.20 -6.47 -18.15
N GLU A 156 13.17 -6.83 -18.97
CA GLU A 156 13.83 -8.13 -18.93
C GLU A 156 15.33 -7.89 -18.78
N SER A 157 15.95 -8.62 -17.86
CA SER A 157 17.36 -8.51 -17.52
C SER A 157 17.88 -9.85 -17.01
N ASP A 158 19.20 -9.98 -16.89
CA ASP A 158 19.84 -11.17 -16.30
C ASP A 158 19.42 -11.36 -14.82
N THR A 159 19.03 -10.27 -14.16
CA THR A 159 18.54 -10.23 -12.78
C THR A 159 17.03 -10.50 -12.65
N GLY A 160 16.38 -10.94 -13.73
CA GLY A 160 14.97 -11.30 -13.75
C GLY A 160 14.09 -10.36 -14.59
N ARG A 161 12.81 -10.73 -14.65
CA ARG A 161 11.77 -10.11 -15.47
C ARG A 161 10.76 -9.36 -14.60
N THR A 162 10.22 -8.28 -15.14
CA THR A 162 9.17 -7.49 -14.52
C THR A 162 8.23 -6.92 -15.58
N PHE A 163 6.93 -6.93 -15.32
CA PHE A 163 5.99 -6.12 -16.09
C PHE A 163 5.15 -5.20 -15.22
N TYR A 164 4.67 -4.11 -15.84
CA TYR A 164 3.81 -3.11 -15.23
C TYR A 164 2.54 -2.92 -16.05
N LEU A 165 1.42 -2.74 -15.36
CA LEU A 165 0.12 -2.41 -15.96
C LEU A 165 -0.53 -1.25 -15.19
N GLY A 166 -1.06 -0.27 -15.92
CA GLY A 166 -1.56 0.98 -15.36
C GLY A 166 -0.46 2.03 -15.14
N SER A 167 -0.87 3.29 -14.95
CA SER A 167 0.07 4.39 -14.74
C SER A 167 0.64 4.39 -13.32
N ARG A 168 1.93 4.74 -13.17
CA ARG A 168 2.52 4.94 -11.83
C ARG A 168 1.85 6.06 -11.02
N THR A 169 1.18 6.98 -11.69
CA THR A 169 0.46 8.11 -11.09
C THR A 169 -1.04 7.85 -10.90
N SER A 170 -1.58 6.72 -11.39
CA SER A 170 -2.99 6.40 -11.17
C SER A 170 -3.25 5.92 -9.75
N THR A 171 -4.53 5.94 -9.36
CA THR A 171 -5.00 5.44 -8.06
C THR A 171 -4.63 3.99 -7.81
N VAL A 172 -4.58 3.16 -8.87
CA VAL A 172 -4.17 1.75 -8.78
C VAL A 172 -3.21 1.47 -9.93
N SER A 173 -2.14 0.72 -9.66
CA SER A 173 -1.22 0.18 -10.66
C SER A 173 -0.73 -1.20 -10.24
N LEU A 174 -0.33 -2.03 -11.20
CA LEU A 174 0.16 -3.38 -10.96
C LEU A 174 1.63 -3.49 -11.38
N ARG A 175 2.41 -4.22 -10.59
CA ARG A 175 3.74 -4.73 -10.90
C ARG A 175 3.74 -6.24 -10.68
N VAL A 176 4.29 -6.99 -11.62
CA VAL A 176 4.52 -8.45 -11.48
C VAL A 176 5.97 -8.75 -11.81
N TYR A 177 6.65 -9.52 -10.98
CA TYR A 177 8.09 -9.79 -11.15
C TYR A 177 8.53 -11.10 -10.50
N GLU A 178 9.65 -11.62 -11.00
CA GLU A 178 10.33 -12.80 -10.44
C GLU A 178 11.00 -12.42 -9.13
N LYS A 179 10.42 -12.86 -8.01
CA LYS A 179 10.72 -12.28 -6.69
C LYS A 179 12.06 -12.71 -6.14
N ASP A 180 12.42 -13.99 -6.25
CA ASP A 180 13.70 -14.46 -5.71
C ASP A 180 14.89 -14.03 -6.57
N ARG A 181 14.71 -13.92 -7.89
CA ARG A 181 15.72 -13.26 -8.75
C ARG A 181 15.98 -11.81 -8.31
N GLU A 182 14.93 -11.08 -7.92
CA GLU A 182 15.05 -9.72 -7.40
C GLU A 182 15.74 -9.66 -6.02
N ARG A 183 15.49 -10.64 -5.14
CA ARG A 183 16.18 -10.75 -3.85
C ARG A 183 17.66 -11.10 -4.02
N ALA A 184 17.99 -12.05 -4.89
CA ALA A 184 19.36 -12.44 -5.19
C ALA A 184 20.15 -11.28 -5.79
N ALA A 185 19.56 -10.53 -6.74
CA ALA A 185 20.18 -9.34 -7.33
C ALA A 185 20.47 -8.22 -6.31
N LYS A 186 19.77 -8.22 -5.17
CA LYS A 186 19.99 -7.29 -4.05
C LYS A 186 20.91 -7.85 -2.96
N GLY A 187 21.41 -9.07 -3.11
CA GLY A 187 22.21 -9.76 -2.09
C GLY A 187 21.42 -10.12 -0.84
N VAL A 188 20.11 -10.34 -0.97
CA VAL A 188 19.24 -10.72 0.15
C VAL A 188 19.19 -12.24 0.36
N ILE A 189 19.35 -12.99 -0.73
CA ILE A 189 19.45 -14.46 -0.73
C ILE A 189 20.58 -14.88 -1.68
N GLU A 190 21.11 -16.08 -1.50
CA GLU A 190 22.12 -16.66 -2.38
C GLU A 190 21.50 -17.24 -3.67
N GLU A 191 22.32 -17.44 -4.70
CA GLU A 191 21.84 -17.92 -6.02
C GLU A 191 21.22 -19.33 -5.96
N ASP A 192 21.67 -20.18 -5.05
CA ASP A 192 21.18 -21.55 -4.87
C ASP A 192 19.88 -21.63 -4.04
N GLU A 193 19.46 -20.51 -3.43
CA GLU A 193 18.19 -20.37 -2.72
C GLU A 193 17.05 -19.87 -3.62
N ILE A 194 17.35 -19.54 -4.89
CA ILE A 194 16.35 -18.99 -5.82
C ILE A 194 15.30 -20.05 -6.15
N ASP A 195 14.04 -19.77 -5.83
CA ASP A 195 12.91 -20.37 -6.52
C ASP A 195 12.70 -19.64 -7.87
N PRO A 196 12.98 -20.30 -9.02
CA PRO A 196 12.87 -19.68 -10.33
C PRO A 196 11.42 -19.35 -10.71
N ASP A 197 10.45 -19.96 -10.03
CA ASP A 197 9.02 -19.87 -10.32
C ASP A 197 8.29 -18.95 -9.32
N LEU A 198 8.98 -18.40 -8.32
CA LEU A 198 8.39 -17.47 -7.37
C LEU A 198 8.12 -16.10 -8.00
N ILE A 199 6.83 -15.82 -8.23
CA ILE A 199 6.34 -14.57 -8.78
C ILE A 199 5.66 -13.75 -7.68
N ARG A 200 5.98 -12.46 -7.61
CA ARG A 200 5.21 -11.49 -6.81
C ARG A 200 4.22 -10.72 -7.69
N ILE A 201 2.95 -10.75 -7.31
CA ILE A 201 1.89 -9.89 -7.82
C ILE A 201 1.70 -8.73 -6.84
N GLU A 202 2.03 -7.50 -7.25
CA GLU A 202 2.04 -6.34 -6.37
C GLU A 202 1.15 -5.21 -6.91
N TRP A 203 0.11 -4.88 -6.14
CA TRP A 203 -0.80 -3.78 -6.40
C TRP A 203 -0.41 -2.55 -5.60
N THR A 204 -0.15 -1.43 -6.28
CA THR A 204 0.02 -0.15 -5.59
C THR A 204 -1.26 0.67 -5.64
N PHE A 205 -1.69 1.16 -4.48
CA PHE A 205 -2.82 2.06 -4.27
C PHE A 205 -2.34 3.46 -3.87
N ARG A 206 -2.79 4.50 -4.59
CA ARG A 206 -2.55 5.93 -4.32
C ARG A 206 -3.86 6.72 -4.39
N PRO A 207 -4.76 6.58 -3.38
CA PRO A 207 -6.06 7.24 -3.39
C PRO A 207 -6.00 8.75 -3.56
N GLN A 208 -7.05 9.28 -4.20
CA GLN A 208 -7.23 10.71 -4.40
C GLN A 208 -8.22 11.25 -3.34
N SER A 209 -7.82 12.35 -2.71
CA SER A 209 -8.49 13.12 -1.63
C SER A 209 -9.49 12.39 -0.71
N LYS A 210 -10.74 12.20 -1.15
CA LYS A 210 -11.86 11.85 -0.26
C LYS A 210 -11.84 10.40 0.23
N SER A 211 -11.24 9.46 -0.53
CA SER A 211 -11.20 8.05 -0.14
C SER A 211 -10.00 7.68 0.74
N LYS A 212 -9.11 8.64 1.04
CA LYS A 212 -7.83 8.35 1.72
C LYS A 212 -8.01 7.77 3.12
N ALA A 213 -8.96 8.28 3.90
CA ALA A 213 -9.23 7.79 5.25
C ALA A 213 -9.82 6.38 5.21
N GLY A 214 -10.89 6.18 4.43
CA GLY A 214 -11.51 4.86 4.27
C GLY A 214 -10.55 3.81 3.71
N MET A 215 -9.73 4.15 2.71
CA MET A 215 -8.73 3.22 2.19
C MET A 215 -7.63 2.89 3.18
N ALA A 216 -7.27 3.80 4.09
CA ALA A 216 -6.26 3.52 5.09
C ALA A 216 -6.68 2.44 6.09
N ALA A 217 -7.97 2.17 6.24
CA ALA A 217 -8.50 1.15 7.15
C ALA A 217 -8.69 -0.23 6.50
N LEU A 218 -8.57 -0.33 5.17
CA LEU A 218 -8.80 -1.58 4.45
C LEU A 218 -7.61 -2.54 4.59
N SER A 219 -7.88 -3.83 4.56
CA SER A 219 -6.87 -4.86 4.34
C SER A 219 -6.35 -4.83 2.88
N PRO A 220 -5.20 -5.46 2.60
CA PRO A 220 -4.67 -5.58 1.23
C PRO A 220 -5.68 -6.17 0.23
N GLY A 221 -6.36 -7.26 0.60
CA GLY A 221 -7.39 -7.90 -0.22
C GLY A 221 -8.60 -6.98 -0.45
N GLU A 222 -9.07 -6.29 0.58
CA GLU A 222 -10.17 -5.32 0.47
C GLU A 222 -9.81 -4.14 -0.45
N MET A 223 -8.56 -3.65 -0.42
CA MET A 223 -8.09 -2.62 -1.33
C MET A 223 -8.21 -3.05 -2.79
N ILE A 224 -7.83 -4.28 -3.12
CA ILE A 224 -7.99 -4.87 -4.47
C ILE A 224 -9.46 -4.85 -4.87
N ARG A 225 -10.35 -5.19 -3.93
CA ARG A 225 -11.80 -5.16 -4.16
C ARG A 225 -12.35 -3.76 -4.45
N THR A 226 -11.62 -2.67 -4.23
CA THR A 226 -12.09 -1.31 -4.56
C THR A 226 -12.03 -0.98 -6.06
N SER A 227 -11.19 -1.69 -6.83
CA SER A 227 -10.96 -1.39 -8.25
C SER A 227 -11.55 -2.47 -9.17
N VAL A 228 -12.36 -2.06 -10.14
CA VAL A 228 -13.03 -2.98 -11.09
C VAL A 228 -12.00 -3.80 -11.86
N TRP A 229 -10.96 -3.16 -12.40
CA TRP A 229 -9.96 -3.84 -13.21
C TRP A 229 -8.99 -4.66 -12.37
N ALA A 230 -8.75 -4.28 -11.10
CA ALA A 230 -7.94 -5.08 -10.20
C ALA A 230 -8.63 -6.40 -9.86
N ARG A 231 -9.95 -6.35 -9.60
CA ARG A 231 -10.77 -7.55 -9.42
C ARG A 231 -10.84 -8.43 -10.66
N ASP A 232 -11.01 -7.85 -11.84
CA ASP A 232 -11.04 -8.61 -13.11
C ASP A 232 -9.68 -9.28 -13.38
N PHE A 233 -8.57 -8.57 -13.14
CA PHE A 233 -7.23 -9.16 -13.19
C PHE A 233 -7.11 -10.33 -12.21
N MET A 234 -7.44 -10.12 -10.93
CA MET A 234 -7.29 -11.16 -9.91
C MET A 234 -8.21 -12.36 -10.14
N SER A 235 -9.41 -12.16 -10.66
CA SER A 235 -10.30 -13.27 -11.02
C SER A 235 -9.73 -14.13 -12.15
N ARG A 236 -9.00 -13.53 -13.10
CA ARG A 236 -8.33 -14.26 -14.19
C ARG A 236 -7.02 -14.89 -13.72
N ALA A 237 -6.27 -14.19 -12.88
CA ALA A 237 -5.06 -14.72 -12.24
C ALA A 237 -5.40 -15.95 -11.40
N ALA A 238 -6.47 -15.91 -10.59
CA ALA A 238 -6.92 -17.07 -9.81
C ALA A 238 -7.20 -18.29 -10.69
N ALA A 239 -7.78 -18.11 -11.88
CA ALA A 239 -7.99 -19.19 -12.84
C ALA A 239 -6.70 -19.75 -13.44
N ILE A 240 -5.69 -18.89 -13.67
CA ILE A 240 -4.34 -19.30 -14.12
C ILE A 240 -3.59 -20.03 -12.99
N MET A 241 -3.82 -19.63 -11.75
CA MET A 241 -3.20 -20.19 -10.56
C MET A 241 -3.90 -21.46 -10.05
N ASP A 242 -4.90 -21.96 -10.79
CA ASP A 242 -5.77 -23.07 -10.41
C ASP A 242 -6.43 -22.92 -9.02
N VAL A 243 -6.64 -21.67 -8.58
CA VAL A 243 -7.36 -21.33 -7.35
C VAL A 243 -8.84 -21.22 -7.70
N THR A 244 -9.58 -22.32 -7.54
CA THR A 244 -10.98 -22.46 -7.98
C THR A 244 -12.02 -21.78 -7.08
N GLU A 245 -11.63 -21.04 -6.04
CA GLU A 245 -12.58 -20.40 -5.12
C GLU A 245 -13.07 -19.02 -5.63
N ARG A 246 -14.35 -18.74 -5.39
CA ARG A 246 -15.10 -17.63 -5.97
C ARG A 246 -14.63 -16.31 -5.34
N VAL A 247 -14.00 -15.42 -6.11
CA VAL A 247 -13.73 -14.04 -5.69
C VAL A 247 -15.06 -13.32 -5.45
N GLU A 248 -15.52 -13.25 -4.19
CA GLU A 248 -16.80 -12.63 -3.85
C GLU A 248 -16.79 -11.11 -4.08
N ARG A 249 -17.93 -10.57 -4.54
CA ARG A 249 -18.09 -9.15 -4.81
C ARG A 249 -18.44 -8.42 -3.52
N LEU A 250 -17.55 -7.58 -2.99
CA LEU A 250 -17.96 -6.59 -1.98
C LEU A 250 -18.93 -5.59 -2.61
N ASN A 251 -20.06 -5.35 -1.93
CA ASN A 251 -21.04 -4.38 -2.37
C ASN A 251 -20.44 -2.97 -2.24
N LYS A 252 -20.51 -2.16 -3.30
CA LYS A 252 -20.02 -0.77 -3.29
C LYS A 252 -20.66 0.09 -2.18
N GLN A 253 -21.79 -0.32 -1.63
CA GLN A 253 -22.46 0.35 -0.52
C GLN A 253 -21.82 0.06 0.84
N GLU A 254 -21.08 -1.04 0.99
CA GLU A 254 -20.40 -1.43 2.25
C GLU A 254 -19.06 -0.72 2.44
N VAL A 255 -18.45 -0.21 1.36
CA VAL A 255 -17.29 0.69 1.38
C VAL A 255 -17.72 2.12 1.76
N ALA A 256 -18.73 2.24 2.64
CA ALA A 256 -19.52 3.45 2.82
C ALA A 256 -18.64 4.69 3.03
N ARG A 257 -18.97 5.75 2.26
CA ARG A 257 -18.73 7.15 2.62
C ARG A 257 -19.02 7.31 4.11
N GLU A 258 -18.21 8.12 4.81
CA GLU A 258 -18.59 8.71 6.10
C GLU A 258 -20.09 8.97 6.10
N VAL A 259 -20.78 8.33 7.04
CA VAL A 259 -22.20 8.56 7.29
C VAL A 259 -22.31 10.01 7.74
N ALA A 260 -22.48 10.92 6.79
CA ALA A 260 -23.03 12.22 7.11
C ALA A 260 -24.44 11.94 7.63
N GLU A 261 -24.63 12.11 8.93
CA GLU A 261 -25.95 12.14 9.55
C GLU A 261 -26.82 13.10 8.75
N LYS A 262 -27.75 12.56 7.97
CA LYS A 262 -28.82 13.35 7.39
C LYS A 262 -29.81 13.63 8.49
N THR A 263 -29.62 14.72 9.22
CA THR A 263 -30.71 15.30 10.00
C THR A 263 -31.79 15.80 9.03
N LEU A 264 -33.05 15.68 9.45
CA LEU A 264 -34.24 16.07 8.68
C LEU A 264 -34.19 17.52 8.16
N ASP A 265 -33.38 18.39 8.78
CA ASP A 265 -33.18 19.78 8.38
C ASP A 265 -32.44 19.95 7.03
N GLY A 266 -31.61 18.98 6.62
CA GLY A 266 -30.84 19.07 5.37
C GLY A 266 -31.66 18.84 4.09
N THR A 267 -32.89 18.34 4.21
CA THR A 267 -33.75 18.00 3.05
C THR A 267 -34.64 19.18 2.64
N VAL A 268 -34.72 20.24 3.45
CA VAL A 268 -35.56 21.42 3.20
C VAL A 268 -34.79 22.56 2.50
N GLN A 269 -33.46 22.58 2.57
CA GLN A 269 -32.66 23.69 2.01
C GLN A 269 -32.19 23.53 0.56
N HIS A 270 -32.34 22.36 -0.04
CA HIS A 270 -32.00 22.16 -1.47
C HIS A 270 -33.17 21.47 -2.17
N GLY A 271 -34.15 22.29 -2.57
CA GLY A 271 -35.24 21.87 -3.44
C GLY A 271 -34.73 21.48 -4.83
N VAL A 272 -35.29 20.38 -5.33
CA VAL A 272 -35.27 19.79 -6.69
C VAL A 272 -33.93 19.79 -7.42
#